data_AF-A0A662HZZ0-F1
#
_entry.id   AF-A0A662HZZ0-F1
#
_cell.length_a   1.000
_cell.length_b   1.000
_cell.length_c   1.000
_cell.angle_alpha   90.00
_cell.angle_beta   90.00
_cell.angle_gamma   90.00
#
_symmetry.space_group_name_H-M   'P 1'
#
loop_
_entity.id
_entity.type
_entity.pdbx_description
1 polymer ?
#
loop_
_entity_poly.entity_id
_entity_poly.type
_entity_poly.pdbx_seq_one_letter_code
_entity_poly.pdbx_strand_id
1 'polypeptide(L)' 'ALYVIRASELAAKAGNPRTVNVVMLGALAATGLLPFPAETLLEAVKKRVPSHALAENVKAFQLGFEEMLNTMKK' A
#
# COMPACT_ATOMS: atom_id res chain seq x y z
N ALA A 1 14.11 10.54 7.29
CA ALA A 1 14.10 9.26 8.00
C ALA A 1 14.10 8.13 6.98
N LEU A 2 14.74 7.00 7.31
CA LEU A 2 14.70 5.78 6.50
C LEU A 2 13.77 4.78 7.18
N TYR A 3 12.73 4.34 6.48
CA TYR A 3 11.80 3.32 6.95
C TYR A 3 11.92 2.08 6.06
N VAL A 4 11.97 0.90 6.68
CA VAL A 4 12.12 -0.38 5.97
C VAL A 4 10.92 -1.25 6.28
N ILE A 5 10.24 -1.75 5.23
CA ILE A 5 9.10 -2.67 5.34
C ILE A 5 9.32 -3.92 4.48
N ARG A 6 8.80 -5.06 4.93
CA ARG A 6 8.83 -6.34 4.20
C ARG A 6 7.73 -6.38 3.11
N ALA A 7 7.82 -5.54 2.09
CA ALA A 7 6.73 -5.33 1.12
C ALA A 7 6.31 -6.61 0.37
N SER A 8 7.27 -7.48 0.00
CA SER A 8 6.99 -8.77 -0.66
C SER A 8 6.15 -9.72 0.18
N GLU A 9 6.37 -9.74 1.50
CA GLU A 9 5.59 -10.57 2.43
C GLU A 9 4.16 -10.04 2.59
N LEU A 10 4.00 -8.71 2.62
CA LEU A 10 2.69 -8.07 2.66
C LEU A 10 1.89 -8.32 1.37
N ALA A 11 2.55 -8.27 0.21
CA ALA A 11 1.90 -8.60 -1.07
C ALA A 11 1.46 -10.08 -1.11
N ALA A 12 2.28 -10.99 -0.59
CA ALA A 12 1.89 -12.39 -0.44
C ALA A 12 0.68 -12.54 0.50
N LYS A 13 0.65 -11.83 1.64
CA LYS A 13 -0.52 -11.78 2.56
C LYS A 13 -1.76 -11.15 1.93
N ALA A 14 -1.57 -10.24 0.96
CA ALA A 14 -2.66 -9.65 0.18
C ALA A 14 -3.31 -10.65 -0.78
N GLY A 15 -2.69 -11.81 -1.02
CA GLY A 15 -3.17 -12.88 -1.90
C GLY A 15 -2.51 -12.86 -3.28
N ASN A 16 -1.71 -11.84 -3.60
CA ASN A 16 -1.07 -11.73 -4.90
C ASN A 16 0.33 -11.08 -4.80
N PRO A 17 1.40 -11.86 -5.02
CA PRO A 17 2.78 -11.37 -4.90
C PRO A 17 3.13 -10.31 -5.95
N ARG A 18 2.29 -10.07 -6.98
CA ARG A 18 2.50 -8.98 -7.95
C ARG A 18 2.07 -7.60 -7.42
N THR A 19 1.46 -7.52 -6.24
CA THR A 19 0.93 -6.28 -5.65
C THR A 19 1.94 -5.49 -4.81
N VAL A 20 3.24 -5.86 -4.85
CA VAL A 20 4.31 -5.22 -4.05
C VAL A 20 4.36 -3.71 -4.25
N ASN A 21 4.21 -3.24 -5.48
CA ASN A 21 4.16 -1.81 -5.78
C ASN A 21 3.00 -1.11 -5.06
N VAL A 22 1.83 -1.75 -4.96
CA VAL A 22 0.66 -1.19 -4.28
C VAL A 22 0.83 -1.19 -2.77
N VAL A 23 1.52 -2.20 -2.20
CA VAL A 23 1.97 -2.15 -0.80
C VAL A 23 2.84 -0.90 -0.57
N MET A 24 3.82 -0.65 -1.44
CA MET A 24 4.69 0.52 -1.32
C MET A 24 3.91 1.85 -1.42
N LEU A 25 2.88 1.92 -2.29
CA LEU A 25 2.01 3.10 -2.40
C LEU A 25 1.19 3.34 -1.12
N GLY A 26 0.64 2.28 -0.53
CA GLY A 26 -0.03 2.36 0.76
C GLY A 26 0.89 2.87 1.86
N ALA A 27 2.11 2.33 1.90
CA ALA A 27 3.13 2.76 2.85
C ALA A 27 3.52 4.23 2.65
N LEU A 28 3.70 4.68 1.41
CA LEU A 28 3.97 6.09 1.10
C LEU A 28 2.80 7.00 1.51
N ALA A 29 1.56 6.59 1.28
CA ALA A 29 0.40 7.38 1.69
C ALA A 29 0.33 7.58 3.22
N ALA A 30 0.71 6.57 3.99
CA ALA A 30 0.72 6.65 5.45
C ALA A 30 1.71 7.67 6.01
N THR A 31 2.76 8.04 5.26
CA THR A 31 3.75 9.01 5.75
C THR A 31 3.21 10.44 5.83
N GLY A 32 2.06 10.72 5.19
CA GLY A 32 1.48 12.07 5.15
C GLY A 32 2.31 13.10 4.37
N LEU A 33 3.31 12.67 3.60
CA LEU A 33 4.20 13.56 2.84
C LEU A 33 3.61 14.03 1.50
N LEU A 34 2.59 13.33 1.01
CA LEU A 34 1.98 13.64 -0.27
C LEU A 34 1.05 14.85 -0.14
N PRO A 35 0.98 15.74 -1.16
CA PRO A 35 0.13 16.93 -1.13
C PRO A 35 -1.35 16.60 -1.42
N PHE A 36 -1.83 15.42 -1.02
CA PHE A 36 -3.20 14.96 -1.19
C PHE A 36 -3.53 13.82 -0.20
N PRO A 37 -4.83 13.56 0.08
CA PRO A 37 -5.25 12.51 1.00
C PRO A 37 -4.93 11.10 0.49
N ALA A 38 -4.76 10.15 1.42
CA ALA A 38 -4.50 8.74 1.11
C ALA A 38 -5.60 8.12 0.24
N GLU A 39 -6.85 8.54 0.45
CA GLU A 39 -8.03 8.13 -0.31
C GLU A 39 -7.89 8.47 -1.79
N THR A 40 -7.27 9.62 -2.10
CA THR A 40 -7.04 10.02 -3.50
C THR A 40 -6.09 9.05 -4.20
N LEU A 41 -5.02 8.62 -3.51
CA LEU A 41 -4.10 7.62 -4.06
C LEU A 41 -4.76 6.26 -4.20
N LEU A 42 -5.56 5.83 -3.20
CA LEU A 42 -6.29 4.58 -3.25
C LEU A 42 -7.29 4.54 -4.42
N GLU A 43 -8.02 5.62 -4.67
CA GLU A 43 -8.92 5.71 -5.83
C GLU A 43 -8.16 5.65 -7.17
N ALA A 44 -6.97 6.27 -7.26
CA ALA A 44 -6.12 6.16 -8.43
C ALA A 44 -5.65 4.71 -8.66
N VAL A 45 -5.29 3.99 -7.59
CA VAL A 45 -4.96 2.56 -7.66
C VAL A 45 -6.14 1.77 -8.19
N LYS A 46 -7.34 1.91 -7.59
CA LYS A 46 -8.55 1.19 -8.01
C LYS A 46 -8.89 1.39 -9.50
N LYS A 47 -8.67 2.60 -10.02
CA LYS A 47 -8.90 2.92 -11.45
C LYS A 47 -7.86 2.33 -12.41
N ARG A 48 -6.66 2.02 -11.92
CA ARG A 48 -5.52 1.61 -12.77
C ARG A 48 -5.26 0.11 -12.77
N VAL A 49 -5.57 -0.57 -11.66
CA VAL A 49 -5.33 -2.01 -11.51
C VAL A 49 -6.34 -2.85 -12.31
N PRO A 50 -5.98 -4.07 -12.71
CA PRO A 50 -6.92 -4.97 -13.37
C PRO A 50 -8.13 -5.26 -12.48
N SER A 51 -9.33 -5.26 -13.05
CA SER A 51 -10.58 -5.50 -12.31
C SER A 51 -10.58 -6.83 -11.57
N HIS A 52 -10.02 -7.90 -12.16
CA HIS A 52 -9.92 -9.23 -11.54
C HIS A 52 -9.00 -9.27 -10.31
N ALA A 53 -8.09 -8.30 -10.15
CA ALA A 53 -7.13 -8.23 -9.05
C ALA A 53 -7.45 -7.06 -8.10
N LEU A 54 -8.62 -6.41 -8.24
CA LEU A 54 -8.96 -5.20 -7.49
C LEU A 54 -8.91 -5.44 -5.98
N ALA A 55 -9.50 -6.52 -5.49
CA ALA A 55 -9.55 -6.84 -4.06
C ALA A 55 -8.15 -7.04 -3.46
N GLU A 56 -7.28 -7.78 -4.16
CA GLU A 56 -5.90 -8.04 -3.73
C GLU A 56 -5.08 -6.73 -3.69
N ASN A 57 -5.24 -5.86 -4.70
CA ASN A 57 -4.55 -4.56 -4.73
C ASN A 57 -5.05 -3.61 -3.64
N VAL A 58 -6.37 -3.55 -3.38
CA VAL A 58 -6.91 -2.75 -2.27
C VAL A 58 -6.37 -3.25 -0.92
N LYS A 59 -6.34 -4.57 -0.71
CA LYS A 59 -5.76 -5.18 0.49
C LYS A 59 -4.26 -4.89 0.62
N ALA A 60 -3.51 -4.96 -0.49
CA ALA A 60 -2.09 -4.64 -0.51
C ALA A 60 -1.82 -3.19 -0.09
N PHE A 61 -2.63 -2.24 -0.58
CA PHE A 61 -2.53 -0.83 -0.19
C PHE A 61 -2.75 -0.67 1.33
N GLN A 62 -3.81 -1.28 1.87
CA GLN A 62 -4.14 -1.22 3.30
C GLN A 62 -3.02 -1.80 4.16
N LEU A 63 -2.49 -2.98 3.80
CA LEU A 63 -1.37 -3.61 4.52
C LEU A 63 -0.11 -2.75 4.53
N GLY A 64 0.22 -2.11 3.39
CA GLY A 64 1.34 -1.18 3.33
C GLY A 64 1.14 0.05 4.20
N PHE A 65 -0.07 0.61 4.18
CA PHE A 65 -0.44 1.78 4.98
C PHE A 65 -0.32 1.49 6.48
N GLU A 66 -0.91 0.38 6.94
CA GLU A 66 -0.85 -0.07 8.34
C GLU A 66 0.59 -0.36 8.79
N GLU A 67 1.39 -1.07 7.98
CA GLU A 67 2.77 -1.40 8.32
C GLU A 67 3.63 -0.14 8.50
N MET A 68 3.46 0.86 7.64
CA MET A 68 4.18 2.12 7.78
C MET A 68 3.75 2.89 9.03
N LEU A 69 2.45 2.97 9.35
CA LEU A 69 2.00 3.58 10.60
C LEU A 69 2.60 2.89 11.83
N ASN A 70 2.72 1.57 11.81
CA ASN A 70 3.36 0.81 12.89
C ASN A 70 4.88 1.04 12.94
N THR A 71 5.51 1.20 11.79
CA THR A 71 6.96 1.45 11.67
C THR A 71 7.34 2.84 12.15
N MET A 72 6.54 3.88 11.84
CA MET A 72 6.81 5.26 12.27
C MET A 72 6.53 5.52 13.76
N LYS A 73 5.74 4.66 14.42
CA LYS A 73 5.48 4.72 15.87
C LYS A 73 6.62 4.12 16.71
N LYS A 74 7.48 3.33 16.09
CA LYS A 74 8.66 2.72 16.73
C LYS A 74 9.83 3.69 16.66
#